data_AF-A0A832MWZ5-F1
#
_entry.id   AF-A0A832MWZ5-F1
#
_cell.length_a   1.000
_cell.length_b   1.000
_cell.length_c   1.000
_cell.angle_alpha   90.00
_cell.angle_beta   90.00
_cell.angle_gamma   90.00
#
_symmetry.space_group_name_H-M   'P 1'
#
loop_
_entity.id
_entity.type
_entity.pdbx_description
1 polymer ?
#
loop_
_entity_poly.entity_id
_entity_poly.type
_entity_poly.pdbx_seq_one_letter_code
_entity_poly.pdbx_strand_id
1 'polypeptide(L)' 'MYTLDSARAIDGFTVISWKNLNHPAILDLAVENDVTFYDACYMTASATLKTPLVTEDEKLKRVAAKHTRVLSWKEF' A
#
# COMPACT_ATOMS: atom_id res chain seq x y z
N MET A 1 -9.31 8.92 -4.90
CA MET A 1 -8.88 7.58 -5.34
C MET A 1 -7.36 7.59 -5.35
N TYR A 2 -6.72 6.84 -4.45
CA TYR A 2 -5.26 6.84 -4.26
C TYR A 2 -4.62 5.97 -5.34
N THR A 3 -3.98 6.57 -6.34
CA THR A 3 -3.45 5.87 -7.52
C THR A 3 -1.94 6.02 -7.66
N LEU A 4 -1.31 4.99 -8.21
CA LEU A 4 0.06 5.06 -8.72
C LEU A 4 0.07 5.64 -10.12
N ASP A 5 1.12 6.38 -10.46
CA ASP A 5 1.32 6.93 -11.80
C ASP A 5 1.88 5.87 -12.76
N SER A 6 2.72 4.95 -12.28
CA SER A 6 3.22 3.79 -13.04
C SER A 6 3.96 2.77 -12.16
N ALA A 7 4.03 1.51 -12.59
CA ALA A 7 4.84 0.47 -11.96
C ALA A 7 5.77 -0.20 -13.00
N ARG A 8 6.95 -0.66 -12.59
CA ARG A 8 7.95 -1.29 -13.47
C ARG A 8 8.18 -2.75 -13.08
N ALA A 9 8.15 -3.65 -14.06
CA ALA A 9 8.53 -5.05 -13.85
C ALA A 9 10.06 -5.22 -13.86
N ILE A 10 10.61 -5.92 -12.86
CA ILE A 10 12.02 -6.32 -12.74
C ILE A 10 12.02 -7.76 -12.24
N ASP A 11 12.53 -8.71 -13.02
CA ASP A 11 12.73 -10.12 -12.64
C ASP A 11 11.56 -10.77 -11.87
N GLY A 12 10.34 -10.65 -12.41
CA GLY A 12 9.13 -11.22 -11.80
C GLY A 12 8.51 -10.39 -10.68
N PHE A 13 9.16 -9.30 -10.26
CA PHE A 13 8.63 -8.34 -9.30
C PHE A 13 8.08 -7.10 -10.00
N THR A 14 6.97 -6.57 -9.48
CA THR A 14 6.50 -5.23 -9.84
C THR A 14 6.98 -4.27 -8.77
N VAL A 15 7.90 -3.38 -9.16
CA VAL A 15 8.45 -2.36 -8.28
C VAL A 15 7.75 -1.04 -8.53
N ILE A 16 7.31 -0.41 -7.45
CA ILE A 16 6.70 0.92 -7.46
C ILE A 16 7.78 1.91 -7.02
N SER A 17 8.15 2.81 -7.93
CA SER A 17 9.14 3.85 -7.64
C SER A 17 8.51 4.98 -6.83
N TRP A 18 9.30 5.59 -5.94
CA TRP A 18 8.94 6.84 -5.25
C TRP A 18 8.39 7.89 -6.21
N LYS A 19 9.00 8.04 -7.39
CA LYS A 19 8.61 9.04 -8.40
C LYS A 19 7.22 8.82 -9.01
N ASN A 20 6.66 7.63 -8.82
CA ASN A 20 5.38 7.23 -9.40
C ASN A 20 4.25 7.24 -8.37
N LEU A 21 4.51 7.83 -7.19
CA LEU A 21 3.55 7.95 -6.12
C LEU A 21 2.87 9.31 -6.19
N ASN A 22 1.55 9.33 -6.11
CA ASN A 22 0.82 10.56 -5.83
C ASN A 22 1.03 10.96 -4.35
N HIS A 23 2.15 11.64 -4.07
CA HIS A 23 2.56 11.95 -2.70
C HIS A 23 1.51 12.73 -1.89
N PRO A 24 0.83 13.77 -2.44
CA PRO A 24 -0.22 14.46 -1.69
C PRO A 24 -1.34 13.51 -1.24
N ALA A 25 -1.84 12.68 -2.16
CA ALA A 25 -2.94 11.76 -1.82
C ALA A 25 -2.52 10.70 -0.80
N ILE A 26 -1.26 10.24 -0.84
CA ILE A 26 -0.73 9.30 0.16
C ILE A 26 -0.56 9.98 1.53
N LEU A 27 -0.13 11.24 1.54
CA LEU A 27 0.00 12.00 2.78
C LEU A 27 -1.37 12.22 3.44
N ASP A 28 -2.38 12.56 2.65
CA ASP A 28 -3.76 12.69 3.13
C ASP A 28 -4.24 11.37 3.74
N LEU A 29 -4.03 10.24 3.03
CA LEU A 29 -4.36 8.91 3.54
C LEU A 29 -3.66 8.59 4.87
N ALA A 30 -2.38 8.95 4.99
CA ALA A 30 -1.59 8.73 6.20
C ALA A 30 -2.15 9.51 7.39
N VAL A 31 -2.48 10.79 7.19
CA VAL A 31 -3.07 11.65 8.22
C VAL A 31 -4.47 11.18 8.61
N GLU A 32 -5.33 10.86 7.64
CA GLU A 32 -6.70 10.40 7.88
C GLU A 32 -6.77 9.11 8.70
N ASN A 33 -5.78 8.24 8.56
CA ASN A 33 -5.77 6.92 9.18
C ASN A 33 -4.78 6.78 10.35
N ASP A 34 -4.11 7.88 10.74
CA ASP A 34 -3.05 7.86 11.76
C ASP A 34 -2.01 6.77 11.49
N VAL A 35 -1.51 6.67 10.26
CA VAL A 35 -0.43 5.73 9.90
C VAL A 35 0.77 6.48 9.37
N THR A 36 1.93 5.81 9.32
CA THR A 36 3.10 6.44 8.73
C THR A 36 2.90 6.64 7.22
N PHE A 37 3.63 7.59 6.64
CA PHE A 37 3.65 7.76 5.19
C PHE A 37 4.04 6.45 4.46
N TYR A 38 4.94 5.65 5.05
CA TYR A 38 5.37 4.37 4.47
C TYR A 38 4.25 3.33 4.47
N ASP A 39 3.48 3.23 5.54
CA ASP A 39 2.32 2.34 5.60
C ASP A 39 1.26 2.73 4.57
N ALA A 40 1.00 4.03 4.43
CA ALA A 40 0.09 4.56 3.42
C ALA A 40 0.58 4.26 1.98
N CYS A 41 1.89 4.27 1.72
CA CYS A 41 2.46 3.81 0.45
C CYS A 41 2.11 2.35 0.16
N TYR A 42 2.29 1.45 1.13
CA TYR A 42 1.97 0.02 0.95
C TYR A 42 0.47 -0.23 0.77
N MET A 43 -0.38 0.48 1.52
CA MET A 43 -1.83 0.46 1.33
C MET A 43 -2.21 0.90 -0.09
N THR A 44 -1.64 2.01 -0.56
CA THR A 44 -1.89 2.54 -1.91
C THR A 44 -1.41 1.59 -3.00
N ALA A 45 -0.24 0.97 -2.80
CA ALA A 45 0.30 -0.03 -3.70
C ALA A 45 -0.64 -1.24 -3.83
N SER A 46 -1.04 -1.82 -2.70
CA SER A 46 -1.96 -2.96 -2.63
C SER A 46 -3.29 -2.64 -3.32
N ALA A 47 -3.89 -1.49 -3.01
CA ALA A 47 -5.15 -1.06 -3.61
C ALA A 47 -5.05 -0.86 -5.13
N THR A 48 -3.95 -0.23 -5.59
CA THR A 48 -3.75 0.04 -7.02
C THR A 48 -3.50 -1.23 -7.83
N LEU A 49 -2.67 -2.13 -7.29
CA LEU A 49 -2.37 -3.41 -7.94
C LEU A 49 -3.47 -4.45 -7.77
N LYS A 50 -4.49 -4.17 -6.93
CA LYS A 50 -5.57 -5.09 -6.57
C LYS A 50 -5.04 -6.42 -6.00
N THR A 51 -3.97 -6.33 -5.21
CA THR A 51 -3.33 -7.48 -4.56
C THR A 51 -3.49 -7.37 -3.05
N PRO A 52 -3.52 -8.49 -2.29
CA PRO A 52 -3.54 -8.43 -0.85
C PRO A 52 -2.31 -7.70 -0.29
N LEU A 53 -2.49 -6.92 0.78
CA LEU A 53 -1.38 -6.42 1.57
C LEU A 53 -0.94 -7.51 2.55
N VAL A 54 0.29 -7.99 2.40
CA VAL A 54 0.90 -8.94 3.36
C VAL A 54 1.71 -8.14 4.37
N THR A 55 1.38 -8.24 5.65
CA THR A 55 2.11 -7.54 6.73
C THR A 55 1.90 -8.26 8.06
N GLU A 56 2.87 -8.13 8.97
CA GLU A 56 2.74 -8.56 10.38
C GLU A 56 2.56 -7.39 11.35
N ASP A 57 2.48 -6.16 10.84
CA ASP A 57 2.16 -5.00 11.66
C ASP A 57 0.66 -4.99 11.98
N GLU A 58 0.32 -5.21 13.26
CA GLU A 58 -1.06 -5.29 13.73
C GLU A 58 -1.85 -3.97 13.61
N LYS A 59 -1.18 -2.81 13.68
CA LYS A 59 -1.83 -1.51 13.46
C LYS A 59 -2.19 -1.38 11.97
N LEU A 60 -1.25 -1.69 11.10
CA LEU A 60 -1.46 -1.64 9.66
C LEU A 60 -2.51 -2.65 9.21
N LYS A 61 -2.53 -3.87 9.75
CA LYS A 61 -3.57 -4.87 9.43
C LYS A 61 -4.98 -4.31 9.66
N ARG A 62 -5.22 -3.69 10.82
CA ARG A 62 -6.52 -3.14 11.20
C ARG A 62 -6.94 -1.97 10.31
N VAL A 63 -6.00 -1.08 9.99
CA VAL A 63 -6.27 0.09 9.14
C VAL A 63 -6.49 -0.34 7.69
N ALA A 64 -5.58 -1.14 7.13
CA ALA A 64 -5.60 -1.55 5.73
C ALA A 64 -6.78 -2.46 5.38
N ALA A 65 -7.27 -3.28 6.32
CA ALA A 65 -8.43 -4.15 6.11
C ALA A 65 -9.72 -3.41 5.71
N LYS A 66 -9.80 -2.09 5.95
CA LYS A 66 -10.90 -1.23 5.49
C LYS A 66 -10.86 -0.94 3.99
N HIS A 67 -9.69 -1.09 3.36
CA HIS A 67 -9.42 -0.64 1.99
C HIS A 67 -9.02 -1.79 1.04
N THR A 68 -8.39 -2.83 1.57
CA THR A 68 -7.86 -3.95 0.78
C THR A 68 -7.89 -5.25 1.59
N ARG A 69 -7.74 -6.39 0.90
CA ARG A 69 -7.54 -7.67 1.57
C ARG A 69 -6.16 -7.65 2.26
N VAL A 70 -6.10 -8.11 3.50
CA VAL A 70 -4.86 -8.20 4.28
C VAL A 70 -4.59 -9.67 4.62
N LEU A 71 -3.33 -10.07 4.59
CA LEU A 71 -2.86 -11.42 4.93
C LEU A 71 -1.64 -11.35 5.86
N SER A 72 -1.49 -12.37 6.71
CA SER A 72 -0.21 -12.75 7.31
C SER A 72 0.68 -13.47 6.29
N TRP A 73 2.00 -13.48 6.50
CA TRP A 73 2.93 -14.23 5.64
C TRP A 73 2.63 -15.72 5.59
N LYS A 74 1.96 -16.28 6.60
CA LYS A 74 1.55 -17.71 6.62
C LYS A 74 0.34 -17.99 5.73
N GLU A 75 -0.40 -16.96 5.35
CA GLU A 75 -1.63 -17.04 4.57
C GLU A 75 -1.41 -16.63 3.10
N PHE A 76 -0.19 -16.20 2.78
CA PHE A 76 0.29 -15.88 1.43
C PHE A 76 1.06 -17.05 0.84
#